data_AF-A0A7C4N546-F1
#
_entry.id   AF-A0A7C4N546-F1
#
_cell.length_a   1.000
_cell.length_b   1.000
_cell.length_c   1.000
_cell.angle_alpha   90.00
_cell.angle_beta   90.00
_cell.angle_gamma   90.00
#
_symmetry.space_group_name_H-M   'P 1'
#
loop_
_entity.id
_entity.type
_entity.pdbx_description
1 polymer ?
#
loop_
_entity_poly.entity_id
_entity_poly.type
_entity_poly.pdbx_seq_one_letter_code
_entity_poly.pdbx_strand_id
1 'polypeptide(L)'
;MDFETTTCISLHDLDILTTAASQFGIPLHSFIVRLVIFAAKKEKAKPKAFTSIAYRKRDKQNPWKRVHLYLEYREYEYLLDIKKVWKMSVARA
;
A
#
# COMPACT_ATOMS: atom_id res chain seq x y z
N MET A 1 -17.64 8.56 6.99
CA MET A 1 -17.82 7.32 6.21
C MET A 1 -16.45 6.69 6.18
N ASP A 2 -16.29 5.59 6.90
CA ASP A 2 -14.99 4.96 7.08
C ASP A 2 -14.82 3.96 5.93
N PHE A 3 -13.82 4.20 5.09
CA PHE A 3 -13.56 3.35 3.94
C PHE A 3 -12.61 2.24 4.36
N GLU A 4 -13.06 1.00 4.24
CA GLU A 4 -12.23 -0.16 4.49
C GLU A 4 -11.70 -0.72 3.18
N THR A 5 -10.40 -0.98 3.15
CA THR A 5 -9.78 -1.72 2.06
C THR A 5 -8.78 -2.72 2.60
N THR A 6 -8.42 -3.70 1.78
CA THR A 6 -7.43 -4.72 2.16
C THR A 6 -6.29 -4.70 1.17
N THR A 7 -5.07 -4.78 1.68
CA THR A 7 -3.86 -4.98 0.88
C THR A 7 -3.12 -6.23 1.33
N CYS A 8 -2.30 -6.79 0.46
CA CYS A 8 -1.46 -7.94 0.77
C CYS A 8 0.01 -7.51 0.88
N ILE A 9 0.62 -7.76 2.02
CA ILE A 9 2.02 -7.39 2.33
C ILE A 9 2.78 -8.68 2.68
N SER A 10 4.06 -8.75 2.33
CA SER A 10 4.89 -9.89 2.73
C SER A 10 5.03 -9.91 4.25
N LEU A 11 5.23 -11.08 4.87
CA LEU A 11 5.42 -11.13 6.33
C LEU A 11 6.64 -10.33 6.77
N HIS A 12 7.72 -10.38 5.98
CA HIS A 12 8.95 -9.65 6.28
C HIS A 12 8.74 -8.13 6.24
N ASP A 13 8.15 -7.61 5.16
CA ASP A 13 7.87 -6.17 5.06
C ASP A 13 6.88 -5.72 6.14
N LEU A 14 5.91 -6.58 6.48
CA LEU A 14 4.94 -6.28 7.52
C LEU A 14 5.60 -6.13 8.90
N ASP A 15 6.59 -6.95 9.21
CA ASP A 15 7.35 -6.87 10.46
C ASP A 15 8.16 -5.57 10.54
N ILE A 16 8.84 -5.20 9.45
CA ILE A 16 9.55 -3.92 9.33
C ILE A 16 8.58 -2.75 9.53
N LEU A 17 7.46 -2.76 8.82
CA LEU A 17 6.44 -1.70 8.92
C LEU A 17 5.84 -1.60 10.31
N THR A 18 5.60 -2.74 10.98
CA THR A 18 5.04 -2.78 12.34
C THR A 18 6.02 -2.22 13.35
N THR A 19 7.30 -2.62 13.24
CA THR A 19 8.37 -2.11 14.11
C THR A 19 8.54 -0.61 13.93
N ALA A 20 8.59 -0.13 12.68
CA ALA A 20 8.70 1.30 12.39
C ALA A 20 7.48 2.08 12.88
N ALA A 21 6.26 1.61 12.63
CA ALA A 21 5.03 2.26 13.10
C ALA A 21 5.00 2.40 14.63
N SER A 22 5.45 1.36 15.34
CA SER A 22 5.56 1.35 16.81
C SER A 22 6.54 2.42 17.31
N GLN A 23 7.70 2.58 16.66
CA GLN A 23 8.69 3.62 17.03
C GLN A 23 8.12 5.04 16.97
N PHE A 24 7.18 5.30 16.05
CA PHE A 24 6.53 6.60 15.90
C PHE A 24 5.22 6.73 16.70
N GLY A 25 4.76 5.67 17.37
CA GLY A 25 3.47 5.66 18.08
C GLY A 25 2.26 5.82 17.16
N ILE A 26 2.36 5.37 15.89
CA ILE A 26 1.31 5.50 14.88
C ILE A 26 0.67 4.13 14.62
N PRO A 27 -0.66 4.02 14.47
CA PRO A 27 -1.29 2.78 14.03
C PRO A 27 -0.75 2.31 12.68
N LEU A 28 -0.49 1.00 12.55
CA LEU A 28 0.10 0.42 11.33
C LEU A 28 -0.65 0.80 10.04
N HIS A 29 -1.97 0.82 10.06
CA HIS A 29 -2.77 1.19 8.89
C HIS A 29 -2.52 2.65 8.47
N SER A 30 -2.53 3.60 9.40
CA SER A 30 -2.25 5.01 9.13
C SER A 30 -0.81 5.19 8.65
N PHE A 31 0.13 4.44 9.23
CA PHE A 31 1.54 4.49 8.84
C PHE A 31 1.74 4.04 7.38
N ILE A 32 1.13 2.92 6.98
CA ILE A 32 1.18 2.42 5.60
C ILE A 32 0.60 3.44 4.63
N VAL A 33 -0.55 4.02 4.95
CA VAL A 33 -1.24 4.99 4.08
C VAL A 33 -0.39 6.25 3.89
N ARG A 34 0.15 6.80 4.99
CA ARG A 34 1.02 7.97 4.95
C ARG A 34 2.31 7.71 4.18
N LEU A 35 2.88 6.50 4.28
CA LEU A 35 4.04 6.10 3.48
C LEU A 35 3.73 6.08 1.99
N VAL A 36 2.57 5.54 1.59
CA VAL A 36 2.15 5.52 0.19
C VAL A 36 1.93 6.95 -0.34
N ILE A 37 1.27 7.80 0.46
CA ILE A 37 1.07 9.22 0.12
C ILE A 37 2.41 9.95 -0.01
N PHE A 38 3.34 9.71 0.92
CA PHE A 38 4.67 10.29 0.87
C PHE A 38 5.43 9.84 -0.39
N ALA A 39 5.39 8.55 -0.70
CA ALA A 39 6.02 8.01 -1.90
C ALA A 39 5.46 8.65 -3.17
N ALA A 40 4.15 8.88 -3.23
CA ALA A 40 3.49 9.55 -4.35
C ALA A 40 3.91 11.01 -4.48
N LYS A 41 3.87 11.77 -3.38
CA LYS A 41 4.30 13.18 -3.34
C LYS A 41 5.78 13.38 -3.65
N LYS A 42 6.62 12.37 -3.43
CA LYS A 42 8.06 12.39 -3.72
C LYS A 42 8.42 11.64 -4.99
N GLU A 43 7.43 11.34 -5.84
CA GLU A 43 7.61 10.69 -7.14
C GLU A 43 8.50 9.44 -7.09
N LYS A 44 8.36 8.65 -6.01
CA LYS A 44 9.18 7.45 -5.79
C LYS A 44 8.91 6.34 -6.80
N ALA A 45 7.84 6.45 -7.60
CA ALA A 45 7.58 5.60 -8.75
C ALA A 45 7.15 6.43 -9.98
N LYS A 46 7.59 6.00 -11.16
CA LYS A 46 7.26 6.65 -12.43
C LYS A 46 5.84 6.26 -12.89
N PRO A 47 5.05 7.21 -13.41
CA PRO A 47 3.79 6.90 -14.07
C PRO A 47 3.99 5.90 -15.22
N LYS A 48 3.00 5.02 -15.45
CA LYS A 48 3.02 4.06 -16.55
C LYS A 48 1.76 4.23 -17.39
N ALA A 49 1.93 4.50 -18.69
CA ALA A 49 0.83 4.55 -19.64
C ALA A 49 0.73 3.22 -20.41
N PHE A 50 -0.45 2.93 -20.99
CA PHE A 50 -0.68 1.81 -21.91
C PHE A 50 -0.23 0.41 -21.42
N THR A 51 -0.24 0.19 -20.10
CA THR A 51 0.12 -1.10 -19.50
C THR A 51 -1.08 -1.72 -18.80
N SER A 52 -1.25 -3.02 -18.97
CA SER A 52 -2.24 -3.81 -18.24
C SER A 52 -1.80 -3.98 -16.78
N ILE A 53 -2.78 -4.15 -15.89
CA ILE A 53 -2.51 -4.47 -14.49
C ILE A 53 -1.94 -5.88 -14.42
N ALA A 54 -0.72 -6.01 -13.91
CA ALA A 54 -0.11 -7.30 -13.62
C ALA A 54 -0.40 -7.69 -12.17
N TYR A 55 -0.96 -8.88 -11.97
CA TYR A 55 -1.09 -9.50 -10.65
C TYR A 55 0.22 -10.19 -10.26
N ARG A 56 0.56 -10.22 -8.97
CA ARG A 56 1.75 -10.91 -8.48
C ARG A 56 1.62 -12.43 -8.70
N LYS A 57 2.74 -13.09 -8.99
CA LYS A 57 2.82 -14.56 -8.97
C LYS A 57 2.59 -15.05 -7.54
N ARG A 58 1.88 -16.16 -7.39
CA ARG A 58 1.71 -16.82 -6.08
C ARG A 58 3.07 -17.35 -5.65
N ASP A 59 3.54 -16.91 -4.48
CA ASP A 59 4.78 -17.39 -3.88
C ASP A 59 4.43 -18.24 -2.65
N LYS A 60 4.91 -19.49 -2.62
CA LYS A 60 4.74 -20.39 -1.49
C LYS A 60 5.76 -20.13 -0.38
N GLN A 61 6.92 -19.56 -0.71
CA GLN A 61 8.02 -19.33 0.23
C GLN A 61 7.87 -18.00 0.96
N ASN A 62 7.20 -17.02 0.35
CA ASN A 62 6.85 -15.76 0.99
C ASN A 62 5.32 -15.60 1.11
N PRO A 63 4.70 -16.17 2.16
CA PRO A 63 3.26 -16.07 2.32
C PRO A 63 2.85 -14.62 2.55
N TRP A 64 1.90 -14.16 1.75
CA TRP A 64 1.34 -12.82 1.87
C TRP A 64 0.31 -12.77 2.99
N LYS A 65 0.37 -11.76 3.85
CA LYS A 65 -0.66 -11.50 4.85
C LYS A 65 -1.57 -10.39 4.36
N ARG A 66 -2.88 -10.64 4.46
CA ARG A 66 -3.90 -9.61 4.22
C ARG A 66 -3.92 -8.66 5.41
N VAL A 67 -3.80 -7.36 5.13
CA VAL A 67 -3.84 -6.28 6.11
C VAL A 67 -5.03 -5.39 5.77
N HIS A 68 -5.87 -5.13 6.77
CA HIS A 68 -6.98 -4.21 6.66
C HIS A 68 -6.48 -2.78 6.89
N LEU A 69 -6.86 -1.88 5.98
CA LEU A 69 -6.58 -0.46 6.03
C LEU A 69 -7.89 0.26 6.25
N TYR A 70 -7.91 1.13 7.26
CA TYR A 70 -8.97 2.10 7.50
C TYR A 70 -8.53 3.42 6.89
N LEU A 71 -9.38 3.97 6.04
CA LEU A 71 -9.09 5.16 5.25
C LEU A 71 -10.13 6.23 5.49
N GLU A 72 -9.66 7.46 5.66
CA GLU A 72 -10.52 8.62 5.48
C GLU A 72 -10.92 8.74 4.00
N TYR A 73 -12.05 9.40 3.73
CA TYR A 73 -12.52 9.61 2.36
C TYR A 73 -11.46 10.19 1.42
N ARG A 74 -10.69 11.19 1.89
CA ARG A 74 -9.64 11.83 1.10
C ARG A 74 -8.47 10.89 0.82
N GLU A 75 -8.11 10.05 1.78
CA GLU A 75 -7.05 9.06 1.62
C GLU A 75 -7.48 7.98 0.63
N TYR A 76 -8.73 7.55 0.71
CA TYR A 76 -9.32 6.59 -0.22
C TYR A 76 -9.26 7.07 -1.68
N GLU A 77 -9.78 8.27 -1.95
CA GLU A 77 -9.76 8.86 -3.31
C GLU A 77 -8.32 9.04 -3.82
N TYR A 78 -7.42 9.51 -2.94
CA TYR A 78 -6.02 9.70 -3.31
C TYR A 78 -5.32 8.37 -3.65
N LEU A 79 -5.57 7.32 -2.87
CA LEU A 79 -5.03 5.99 -3.16
C LEU A 79 -5.60 5.41 -4.46
N LEU A 80 -6.87 5.67 -4.79
CA LEU A 80 -7.44 5.28 -6.08
C LEU A 80 -6.73 5.96 -7.25
N ASP A 81 -6.37 7.22 -7.12
CA ASP A 81 -5.65 7.93 -8.19
C ASP A 81 -4.22 7.44 -8.34
N ILE A 82 -3.50 7.21 -7.23
CA ILE A 82 -2.17 6.59 -7.27
C ILE A 82 -2.22 5.23 -7.97
N LYS A 83 -3.22 4.40 -7.63
CA LYS A 83 -3.44 3.10 -8.25
C LYS A 83 -3.55 3.20 -9.78
N LYS A 84 -4.26 4.23 -10.28
CA LYS A 84 -4.40 4.51 -11.71
C LYS A 84 -3.09 4.98 -12.35
N VAL A 85 -2.40 5.94 -11.73
CA VAL A 85 -1.18 6.58 -12.26
C VAL A 85 -0.02 5.60 -12.33
N TRP A 86 0.19 4.81 -11.28
CA TRP A 86 1.29 3.85 -11.19
C TRP A 86 0.99 2.49 -11.82
N LYS A 87 -0.23 2.29 -12.36
CA LYS A 87 -0.71 1.01 -12.93
C LYS A 87 -0.31 -0.18 -12.05
N MET A 88 -0.55 0.00 -10.76
CA MET A 88 -0.19 -0.97 -9.75
C MET A 88 -1.41 -1.42 -8.99
N SER A 89 -1.43 -2.69 -8.59
CA SER A 89 -2.13 -3.07 -7.37
C SER A 89 -1.37 -2.42 -6.20
N VAL A 90 -2.07 -2.04 -5.12
CA VAL A 90 -1.43 -1.60 -3.86
C VAL A 90 -0.43 -2.66 -3.34
N ALA A 91 -0.54 -3.90 -3.85
CA ALA A 91 0.39 -5.00 -3.64
C ALA A 91 1.32 -5.25 -4.85
N ARG A 92 2.00 -4.24 -5.41
CA ARG A 92 3.07 -4.44 -6.42
C ARG A 92 4.41 -3.98 -5.81
N ALA A 93 5.36 -4.91 -5.73
CA ALA A 93 6.75 -4.73 -5.35
C ALA A 93 7.54 -5.23 -6.56
#